data_AF-A0A528A2L4-F1
#
_entry.id   AF-A0A528A2L4-F1
#
_cell.length_a   1.000
_cell.length_b   1.000
_cell.length_c   1.000
_cell.angle_alpha   90.00
_cell.angle_beta   90.00
_cell.angle_gamma   90.00
#
_symmetry.space_group_name_H-M   'P 1'
#
loop_
_entity.id
_entity.type
_entity.pdbx_description
1 polymer ?
#
loop_
_entity_poly.entity_id
_entity_poly.type
_entity_poly.pdbx_seq_one_letter_code
_entity_poly.pdbx_strand_id
1 'polypeptide(L)' 'AGDIRNCFADISKARELLGFEPQHRLEHSLDEFVAWVRNTVAIDRGADMRRELEERGLVS' A
#
# COMPACT_ATOMS: atom_id res chain seq x y z
N ALA A 1 14.98 -3.51 -11.89
CA ALA A 1 15.68 -2.65 -10.92
C ALA A 1 14.88 -1.37 -10.78
N GLY A 2 14.35 -1.06 -9.60
CA GLY A 2 13.45 0.09 -9.42
C GLY A 2 12.87 0.24 -8.01
N ASP A 3 13.42 -0.44 -7.01
CA ASP A 3 12.91 -0.34 -5.66
C ASP A 3 13.26 1.00 -5.02
N ILE A 4 12.27 1.59 -4.36
CA ILE A 4 12.43 2.85 -3.62
C ILE A 4 12.82 2.50 -2.19
N ARG A 5 14.02 2.92 -1.79
CA ARG A 5 14.56 2.63 -0.44
C ARG A 5 13.75 3.27 0.69
N ASN A 6 13.26 4.48 0.47
CA ASN A 6 12.51 5.25 1.46
C ASN A 6 11.37 5.99 0.75
N CYS A 7 10.15 5.79 1.22
CA CYS A 7 8.97 6.50 0.72
C CYS A 7 8.16 6.97 1.93
N PHE A 8 8.41 8.21 2.36
CA PHE A 8 7.69 8.85 3.47
C PHE A 8 6.92 10.04 2.91
N ALA A 9 5.62 10.10 3.21
CA ALA A 9 4.76 11.20 2.77
C ALA A 9 4.86 12.38 3.73
N ASP A 10 4.97 13.60 3.19
CA ASP A 10 4.65 14.81 3.95
C ASP A 10 3.12 14.94 4.05
N ILE A 11 2.62 14.96 5.28
CA ILE A 11 1.19 15.03 5.59
C ILE A 11 0.72 16.44 6.00
N SER A 12 1.58 17.46 5.85
CA SER A 12 1.27 18.86 6.17
C SER A 12 -0.03 19.35 5.52
N LYS A 13 -0.26 19.05 4.25
CA LYS A 13 -1.50 19.41 3.54
C LYS A 13 -2.75 18.71 4.10
N ALA A 14 -2.64 17.44 4.48
CA ALA A 14 -3.77 16.71 5.08
C ALA A 14 -4.10 17.25 6.47
N ARG A 15 -3.09 17.66 7.25
CA ARG A 15 -3.25 18.33 8.54
C ARG A 15 -3.99 19.65 8.38
N GLU A 16 -3.56 20.50 7.45
CA GLU A 16 -4.15 21.82 7.21
C GLU A 16 -5.62 21.72 6.76
N LEU A 17 -5.89 20.87 5.77
CA LEU A 17 -7.21 20.83 5.13
C LEU A 17 -8.23 19.96 5.88
N LEU A 18 -7.78 18.89 6.53
CA LEU A 18 -8.67 17.88 7.12
C LEU A 18 -8.53 17.77 8.64
N GLY A 19 -7.57 18.47 9.25
CA GLY A 19 -7.24 18.26 10.67
C GLY A 19 -6.71 16.86 10.96
N PHE A 20 -6.19 16.15 9.95
CA PHE A 20 -5.75 14.78 10.10
C PHE A 20 -4.51 14.68 10.99
N GLU A 21 -4.57 13.83 12.01
CA GLU A 21 -3.44 13.48 12.89
C GLU A 21 -3.35 11.96 13.02
N PRO A 22 -2.20 11.33 12.71
CA PRO A 22 -1.97 9.93 13.02
C PRO A 22 -2.05 9.67 14.53
N GLN A 23 -3.02 8.85 14.94
CA GLN A 23 -3.23 8.51 16.35
C GLN A 23 -2.42 7.27 16.80
N HIS A 24 -1.97 6.48 15.83
CA HIS A 24 -1.28 5.22 16.09
C HIS A 24 0.08 5.19 15.39
N ARG A 25 1.06 4.62 16.10
CA ARG A 25 2.39 4.35 15.57
C ARG A 25 2.41 3.02 14.82
N LEU A 26 3.12 2.96 13.69
CA LEU A 26 3.21 1.73 12.89
C LEU A 26 3.69 0.54 13.73
N GLU A 27 4.73 0.76 14.55
CA GLU A 27 5.37 -0.29 15.36
C GLU A 27 4.41 -0.96 16.35
N HIS A 28 3.29 -0.30 16.70
CA HIS A 28 2.31 -0.80 17.65
C HIS A 28 0.96 -1.17 17.00
N SER A 29 0.84 -1.05 15.67
CA SER A 29 -0.46 -1.19 14.98
C SER A 29 -0.53 -2.40 14.04
N LEU A 30 0.56 -3.16 13.91
CA LEU A 30 0.62 -4.28 12.97
C LEU A 30 -0.14 -5.52 13.44
N ASP A 31 -0.30 -5.73 14.75
CA ASP A 31 -0.89 -6.97 15.29
C ASP A 31 -2.33 -7.19 14.83
N GLU A 32 -3.17 -6.16 14.90
CA GLU A 32 -4.56 -6.22 14.45
C GLU A 32 -4.64 -6.47 12.94
N PHE A 33 -3.80 -5.77 12.17
CA PHE A 33 -3.71 -5.97 10.72
C PHE A 33 -3.32 -7.42 10.38
N VAL A 34 -2.32 -7.98 11.06
CA VAL A 34 -1.89 -9.38 10.87
C VAL A 34 -3.01 -10.35 11.23
N ALA A 35 -3.73 -10.11 12.32
CA ALA A 35 -4.88 -10.93 12.71
C ALA A 35 -5.96 -10.94 11.62
N TRP A 36 -6.23 -9.79 11.01
CA TRP A 36 -7.15 -9.70 9.87
C TRP A 36 -6.64 -10.43 8.62
N VAL A 37 -5.37 -10.24 8.25
CA VAL A 37 -4.75 -10.90 7.09
C VAL A 37 -4.84 -12.42 7.21
N ARG A 38 -4.59 -12.99 8.39
CA ARG A 38 -4.65 -14.45 8.62
C ARG A 38 -6.00 -15.08 8.29
N ASN A 39 -7.07 -14.31 8.36
CA ASN A 39 -8.43 -14.79 8.13
C ASN A 39 -8.99 -14.38 6.76
N THR A 40 -8.18 -13.73 5.92
CA THR A 40 -8.60 -13.22 4.62
C THR A 40 -8.05 -14.10 3.49
N VAL A 41 -8.90 -14.50 2.55
CA VAL A 41 -8.46 -15.21 1.34
C VAL A 41 -7.96 -14.19 0.32
N ALA A 42 -6.68 -14.31 -0.06
CA ALA A 42 -6.11 -13.53 -1.15
C ALA A 42 -6.41 -14.21 -2.50
N ILE A 43 -7.04 -13.49 -3.43
CA ILE A 43 -7.21 -13.94 -4.81
C ILE A 43 -6.03 -13.42 -5.63
N ASP A 44 -5.21 -14.33 -6.14
CA ASP A 44 -4.10 -13.95 -7.01
C ASP A 44 -4.62 -13.53 -8.39
N ARG A 45 -4.35 -12.27 -8.76
CA ARG A 45 -4.65 -11.67 -10.07
C ARG A 45 -3.39 -11.26 -10.82
N GLY A 46 -2.24 -11.83 -10.48
CA GLY A 46 -0.95 -11.50 -11.09
C GLY A 46 -0.91 -11.75 -12.60
N ALA A 47 -1.60 -12.80 -13.07
CA ALA A 47 -1.72 -13.09 -14.49
C ALA A 47 -2.54 -12.03 -15.25
N ASP A 48 -3.65 -11.58 -14.67
CA ASP A 48 -4.49 -10.52 -15.24
C ASP A 48 -3.74 -9.19 -15.29
N MET A 49 -3.11 -8.81 -14.18
CA MET A 49 -2.26 -7.63 -14.09
C MET A 49 -1.19 -7.65 -15.19
N ARG A 50 -0.48 -8.78 -15.37
CA ARG A 50 0.58 -8.88 -16.37
C ARG A 50 0.03 -8.66 -17.78
N ARG A 51 -1.07 -9.33 -18.14
CA ARG A 51 -1.73 -9.16 -19.44
C ARG A 51 -2.12 -7.69 -19.68
N GLU A 52 -2.74 -7.04 -18.70
CA GLU A 52 -3.13 -5.63 -18.82
C GLU A 52 -1.93 -4.69 -18.97
N LEU A 53 -0.80 -5.00 -18.33
CA LEU A 53 0.44 -4.23 -18.47
C LEU A 53 1.10 -4.44 -19.84
N GLU A 54 1.08 -5.68 -20.36
CA GLU A 54 1.57 -6.01 -21.72
C GLU A 54 0.75 -5.28 -22.80
N GLU A 55 -0.58 -5.30 -22.69
CA GLU A 55 -1.49 -4.58 -23.60
C GLU A 55 -1.21 -3.07 -23.62
N ARG A 56 -0.72 -2.52 -22.51
CA ARG A 56 -0.36 -1.09 -22.38
C ARG A 56 1.11 -0.80 -22.67
N GLY A 57 1.91 -1.82 -23.03
CA GLY A 57 3.34 -1.68 -23.30
C GLY A 57 4.18 -1.28 -22.09
N LEU A 58 3.70 -1.55 -20.87
CA LEU A 58 4.36 -1.19 -19.62
C LEU A 58 5.35 -2.26 -19.13
N VAL A 59 5.21 -3.48 -19.64
CA VAL A 59 6.10 -4.63 -19.38
C VAL A 59 6.26 -5.45 -20.67
N SER A 60 7.37 -6.19 -20.77
CA SER A 60 7.72 -7.08 -21.90
C SER A 60 8.11 -8.46 -21.39
#